data_AF-A0A6M0K9A9-F1
#
_entry.id   AF-A0A6M0K9A9-F1
#
_cell.length_a   1.000
_cell.length_b   1.000
_cell.length_c   1.000
_cell.angle_alpha   90.00
_cell.angle_beta   90.00
_cell.angle_gamma   90.00
#
_symmetry.space_group_name_H-M   'P 1'
#
loop_
_entity.id
_entity.type
_entity.pdbx_description
1 polymer ?
#
loop_
_entity_poly.entity_id
_entity_poly.type
_entity_poly.pdbx_seq_one_letter_code
_entity_poly.pdbx_strand_id
1 'polypeptide(L)'
;MSTEQLRSYCRDCCKTTNHKVLSEHTESVQDEYRCDITFQILQCLGCDTKAFRKVVYDIESAYPTYGDQWEVPQEVTLYPKAVEGHKEIDDLWELPNIVRRIYTEVLMALREDAKVLSGLGLRATVEAVCNDLGIPGRSLEVRINKLATAGYISKNDAERLHGIRFMGNDAAHDIKKPKDASLSVALQIVEHLIASVYILEKKASGNIESAISKYESFKEILSEKLDDFEVGDEYPIAKQRTVSGLASCLIRAMLDPWLARSDSNFSALSITSPRAVTR
;
A
#
# COMPACT_ATOMS: atom_id res chain seq x y z
N MET A 1 -30.38 -12.58 29.91
CA MET A 1 -30.15 -11.23 29.33
C MET A 1 -30.02 -11.42 27.85
N SER A 2 -31.03 -11.03 27.08
CA SER A 2 -31.00 -11.12 25.61
C SER A 2 -29.87 -10.22 25.12
N THR A 3 -28.83 -10.84 24.59
CA THR A 3 -27.72 -10.10 24.01
C THR A 3 -28.19 -9.52 22.69
N GLU A 4 -28.41 -8.21 22.64
CA GLU A 4 -28.82 -7.56 21.40
C GLU A 4 -27.69 -7.69 20.37
N GLN A 5 -28.08 -8.08 19.16
CA GLN A 5 -27.16 -8.24 18.02
C GLN A 5 -27.60 -7.31 16.90
N LEU A 6 -26.62 -6.65 16.29
CA LEU A 6 -26.84 -5.75 15.17
C LEU A 6 -25.75 -5.92 14.12
N ARG A 7 -25.98 -5.39 12.92
CA ARG A 7 -24.96 -5.33 11.87
C ARG A 7 -24.31 -3.95 11.88
N SER A 8 -22.99 -3.93 11.97
CA SER A 8 -22.18 -2.71 11.97
C SER A 8 -20.90 -2.93 11.18
N TYR A 9 -20.30 -1.85 10.68
CA TYR A 9 -18.98 -1.90 10.05
C TYR A 9 -17.92 -2.24 11.10
N CYS A 10 -17.06 -3.21 10.80
CA CYS A 10 -15.91 -3.55 11.63
C CYS A 10 -14.63 -3.04 10.96
N ARG A 11 -13.86 -2.23 11.70
CA ARG A 11 -12.58 -1.65 11.24
C ARG A 11 -11.50 -2.68 10.92
N ASP A 12 -11.54 -3.84 11.58
CA ASP A 12 -10.50 -4.87 11.43
C ASP A 12 -10.87 -5.84 10.30
N CYS A 13 -12.12 -6.31 10.29
CA CYS A 13 -12.65 -7.12 9.19
C CYS A 13 -12.87 -6.32 7.89
N CYS A 14 -12.80 -4.99 7.96
CA CYS A 14 -13.03 -4.03 6.87
C CYS A 14 -14.39 -4.21 6.15
N LYS A 15 -15.41 -4.73 6.85
CA LYS A 15 -16.73 -5.04 6.28
C LYS A 15 -17.83 -5.03 7.35
N THR A 16 -19.08 -4.91 6.90
CA THR A 16 -20.26 -5.00 7.77
C THR A 16 -20.48 -6.41 8.28
N THR A 17 -20.31 -6.61 9.59
CA THR A 17 -20.38 -7.91 10.28
C THR A 17 -21.38 -7.85 11.43
N ASN A 18 -21.71 -9.02 11.99
CA ASN A 18 -22.54 -9.12 13.18
C ASN A 18 -21.74 -8.66 14.40
N HIS A 19 -22.36 -7.80 15.20
CA HIS A 19 -21.80 -7.27 16.43
C HIS A 19 -22.75 -7.55 17.59
N LYS A 20 -22.16 -7.83 18.75
CA LYS A 20 -22.83 -7.93 20.04
C LYS A 20 -22.78 -6.57 20.72
N VAL A 21 -23.91 -6.08 21.20
CA VAL A 21 -23.97 -4.90 22.07
C VAL A 21 -23.55 -5.31 23.48
N LEU A 22 -22.47 -4.71 23.99
CA LEU A 22 -21.94 -4.95 25.33
C LEU A 22 -22.57 -4.02 26.37
N SER A 23 -22.83 -2.77 25.98
CA SER A 23 -23.44 -1.74 26.81
C SER A 23 -24.17 -0.75 25.92
N GLU A 24 -25.24 -0.17 26.44
CA GLU A 24 -26.04 0.86 25.79
C GLU A 24 -26.48 1.92 26.80
N HIS A 25 -26.52 3.18 26.36
CA HIS A 25 -27.08 4.30 27.10
C HIS A 25 -27.77 5.27 26.12
N THR A 26 -28.95 5.75 26.44
CA THR A 26 -29.71 6.69 25.60
C THR A 26 -30.01 7.96 26.38
N GLU A 27 -29.75 9.09 25.74
CA GLU A 27 -30.04 10.44 26.23
C GLU A 27 -31.07 11.09 25.31
N SER A 28 -32.11 11.69 25.87
CA SER A 28 -33.13 12.43 25.11
C SER A 28 -32.95 13.93 25.33
N VAL A 29 -32.85 14.68 24.23
CA VAL A 29 -32.78 16.15 24.23
C VAL A 29 -34.16 16.68 23.83
N GLN A 30 -34.73 17.60 24.63
CA GLN A 30 -36.11 18.08 24.45
C GLN A 30 -36.28 19.61 24.49
N ASP A 31 -35.21 20.40 24.56
CA ASP A 31 -35.30 21.85 24.76
C ASP A 31 -35.85 22.59 23.53
N GLU A 32 -35.05 22.75 22.47
CA GLU A 32 -35.43 23.47 21.24
C GLU A 32 -35.52 22.54 20.02
N TYR A 33 -34.87 21.38 20.10
CA TYR A 33 -34.83 20.37 19.05
C TYR A 33 -34.91 18.99 19.69
N ARG A 34 -35.90 18.19 19.27
CA ARG A 34 -36.08 16.83 19.81
C ARG A 34 -35.18 15.86 19.07
N CYS A 35 -34.20 15.31 19.78
CA CYS A 35 -33.39 14.21 19.30
C CYS A 35 -33.08 13.23 20.43
N ASP A 36 -32.97 11.95 20.07
CA ASP A 36 -32.46 10.92 20.98
C ASP A 36 -31.07 10.53 20.54
N ILE A 37 -30.15 10.40 21.48
CA ILE A 37 -28.77 9.99 21.23
C ILE A 37 -28.50 8.69 21.97
N THR A 38 -28.23 7.63 21.21
CA THR A 38 -27.89 6.31 21.77
C THR A 38 -26.40 6.04 21.62
N PHE A 39 -25.74 5.75 22.73
CA PHE A 39 -24.33 5.39 22.84
C PHE A 39 -24.21 3.89 23.14
N GLN A 40 -23.46 3.18 22.31
CA GLN A 40 -23.31 1.73 22.40
C GLN A 40 -21.83 1.32 22.34
N ILE A 41 -21.47 0.32 23.14
CA ILE A 41 -20.19 -0.39 22.99
C ILE A 41 -20.48 -1.71 22.28
N LEU A 42 -19.80 -1.93 21.15
CA LEU A 42 -19.99 -3.09 20.29
C LEU A 42 -18.76 -4.01 20.34
N GLN A 43 -18.99 -5.31 20.18
CA GLN A 43 -17.95 -6.31 19.93
C GLN A 43 -18.27 -7.07 18.64
N CYS A 44 -17.33 -7.05 17.68
CA CYS A 44 -17.46 -7.83 16.46
C CYS A 44 -17.43 -9.33 16.77
N LEU A 45 -18.38 -10.10 16.24
CA LEU A 45 -18.45 -11.55 16.45
C LEU A 45 -17.51 -12.35 15.53
N GLY A 46 -16.71 -11.68 14.69
CA GLY A 46 -15.74 -12.33 13.80
C GLY A 46 -14.29 -12.21 14.27
N CYS A 47 -13.86 -11.01 14.67
CA CYS A 47 -12.48 -10.71 15.09
C CYS A 47 -12.38 -10.21 16.54
N ASP A 48 -13.49 -10.22 17.28
CA ASP A 48 -13.60 -9.68 18.64
C ASP A 48 -13.22 -8.20 18.80
N THR A 49 -13.00 -7.45 17.71
CA THR A 49 -12.69 -6.02 17.78
C THR A 49 -13.82 -5.24 18.43
N LYS A 50 -13.47 -4.36 19.37
CA LYS A 50 -14.41 -3.48 20.08
C LYS A 50 -14.51 -2.14 19.38
N ALA A 51 -15.71 -1.57 19.35
CA ALA A 51 -15.98 -0.26 18.77
C ALA A 51 -17.04 0.49 19.59
N PHE A 52 -17.02 1.81 19.52
CA PHE A 52 -18.03 2.67 20.09
C PHE A 52 -18.95 3.18 18.98
N ARG A 53 -20.27 3.03 19.14
CA ARG A 53 -21.28 3.46 18.18
C ARG A 53 -22.12 4.56 18.82
N LYS A 54 -22.22 5.70 18.15
CA LYS A 54 -23.14 6.79 18.47
C LYS A 54 -24.24 6.81 17.41
N VAL A 55 -25.49 6.84 17.84
CA VAL A 55 -26.66 6.97 16.96
C VAL A 55 -27.40 8.22 17.38
N VAL A 56 -27.70 9.09 16.43
CA VAL A 56 -28.55 10.27 16.64
C VAL A 56 -29.84 10.03 15.89
N TYR A 57 -30.96 9.99 16.61
CA TYR A 57 -32.30 9.90 16.07
C TYR A 57 -32.88 11.31 15.97
N ASP A 58 -33.18 11.74 14.75
CA ASP A 58 -33.70 13.06 14.47
C ASP A 58 -35.24 13.04 14.46
N ILE A 59 -35.83 13.23 15.65
CA ILE A 59 -37.28 13.08 15.87
C ILE A 59 -38.08 14.14 15.10
N GLU A 60 -37.55 15.37 15.01
CA GLU A 60 -38.20 16.47 14.29
C GLU A 60 -38.22 16.24 12.76
N SER A 61 -37.28 15.47 12.23
CA SER A 61 -37.21 15.09 10.80
C SER A 61 -37.99 13.81 10.46
N ALA A 62 -38.84 13.29 11.36
CA ALA A 62 -39.64 12.11 11.09
C ALA A 62 -40.57 12.30 9.88
N TYR A 63 -40.71 11.28 9.05
CA TYR A 63 -41.55 11.31 7.85
C TYR A 63 -42.55 10.14 7.81
N PRO A 64 -43.74 10.35 7.23
CA PRO A 64 -44.75 9.30 7.12
C PRO A 64 -44.32 8.24 6.09
N THR A 65 -44.57 6.98 6.42
CA THR A 65 -44.39 5.81 5.55
C THR A 65 -45.74 5.12 5.30
N TYR A 66 -45.74 3.97 4.63
CA TYR A 66 -46.99 3.27 4.28
C TYR A 66 -47.74 2.77 5.52
N GLY A 67 -49.04 3.06 5.61
CA GLY A 67 -49.91 2.49 6.65
C GLY A 67 -49.77 3.12 8.03
N ASP A 68 -49.84 4.46 8.11
CA ASP A 68 -49.82 5.26 9.34
C ASP A 68 -48.56 5.13 10.22
N GLN A 69 -47.47 4.58 9.65
CA GLN A 69 -46.18 4.47 10.31
C GLN A 69 -45.33 5.71 10.06
N TRP A 70 -44.50 6.07 11.04
CA TRP A 70 -43.53 7.15 10.92
C TRP A 70 -42.13 6.58 11.07
N GLU A 71 -41.22 7.01 10.20
CA GLU A 71 -39.81 6.66 10.28
C GLU A 71 -39.00 7.87 10.75
N VAL A 72 -38.15 7.65 11.76
CA VAL A 72 -37.27 8.67 12.33
C VAL A 72 -35.88 8.49 11.70
N PRO A 73 -35.36 9.47 10.94
CA PRO A 73 -34.01 9.43 10.40
C PRO A 73 -32.96 9.21 11.49
N GLN A 74 -31.94 8.42 11.18
CA GLN A 74 -30.82 8.17 12.10
C GLN A 74 -29.47 8.47 11.45
N GLU A 75 -28.59 9.13 12.18
CA GLU A 75 -27.18 9.29 11.84
C GLU A 75 -26.34 8.36 12.72
N VAL A 76 -25.52 7.51 12.11
CA VAL A 76 -24.69 6.53 12.82
C VAL A 76 -23.22 6.91 12.66
N THR A 77 -22.52 7.11 13.78
CA THR A 77 -21.07 7.34 13.81
C THR A 77 -20.38 6.23 14.59
N LEU A 78 -19.32 5.66 14.02
CA LEU A 78 -18.50 4.63 14.65
C LEU A 78 -17.12 5.18 15.02
N TYR A 79 -16.64 4.79 16.19
CA TYR A 79 -15.35 5.16 16.72
C TYR A 79 -14.55 3.90 17.15
N PRO A 80 -13.24 3.85 16.85
CA PRO A 80 -12.52 4.76 15.96
C PRO A 80 -13.04 4.72 14.52
N LYS A 81 -13.05 5.86 13.83
CA LYS A 81 -13.43 5.93 12.42
C LYS A 81 -12.47 5.09 11.59
N ALA A 82 -12.99 4.48 10.54
CA ALA A 82 -12.22 3.69 9.59
C ALA A 82 -12.47 4.20 8.17
N VAL A 83 -11.49 4.01 7.30
CA VAL A 83 -11.67 4.26 5.86
C VAL A 83 -12.43 3.07 5.30
N GLU A 84 -13.64 3.31 4.79
CA GLU A 84 -14.51 2.22 4.36
C GLU A 84 -13.91 1.44 3.19
N GLY A 85 -13.95 0.11 3.28
CA GLY A 85 -13.43 -0.79 2.24
C GLY A 85 -11.91 -0.78 2.07
N HIS A 86 -11.17 -0.19 3.00
CA HIS A 86 -9.71 -0.07 2.94
C HIS A 86 -9.06 -0.82 4.11
N LYS A 87 -8.00 -1.58 3.81
CA LYS A 87 -7.15 -2.23 4.81
C LYS A 87 -5.77 -1.59 4.77
N GLU A 88 -5.30 -1.15 5.93
CA GLU A 88 -3.99 -0.53 6.10
C GLU A 88 -2.85 -1.51 5.83
N ILE A 89 -1.68 -0.96 5.52
CA ILE A 89 -0.43 -1.71 5.42
C ILE A 89 -0.13 -2.35 6.78
N ASP A 90 -0.02 -3.68 6.83
CA ASP A 90 0.23 -4.42 8.08
C ASP A 90 1.65 -4.11 8.65
N ASP A 91 2.66 -4.01 7.79
CA ASP A 91 4.08 -3.90 8.15
C ASP A 91 4.58 -2.45 8.26
N LEU A 92 3.84 -1.56 8.94
CA LEU A 92 4.20 -0.13 9.04
C LEU A 92 5.59 0.11 9.63
N TRP A 93 6.07 -0.76 10.52
CA TRP A 93 7.38 -0.63 11.15
C TRP A 93 8.56 -0.84 10.19
N GLU A 94 8.31 -1.49 9.06
CA GLU A 94 9.33 -1.70 8.02
C GLU A 94 9.57 -0.45 7.17
N LEU A 95 8.72 0.56 7.30
CA LEU A 95 8.79 1.79 6.54
C LEU A 95 9.75 2.80 7.19
N PRO A 96 10.48 3.59 6.38
CA PRO A 96 11.26 4.69 6.89
C PRO A 96 10.40 5.68 7.69
N ASN A 97 10.98 6.24 8.76
CA ASN A 97 10.28 7.11 9.70
C ASN A 97 9.51 8.26 9.02
N ILE A 98 10.11 8.89 8.01
CA ILE A 98 9.49 10.01 7.29
C ILE A 98 8.26 9.57 6.49
N VAL A 99 8.33 8.43 5.82
CA VAL A 99 7.23 7.86 5.01
C VAL A 99 6.10 7.40 5.93
N ARG A 100 6.44 6.63 6.97
CA ARG A 100 5.49 6.14 7.97
C ARG A 100 4.69 7.27 8.59
N ARG A 101 5.37 8.32 9.06
CA ARG A 101 4.73 9.45 9.74
C ARG A 101 3.70 10.14 8.84
N ILE A 102 4.10 10.50 7.62
CA ILE A 102 3.21 11.21 6.68
C ILE A 102 2.04 10.30 6.26
N TYR A 103 2.30 9.02 5.98
CA TYR A 103 1.25 8.08 5.64
C TYR A 103 0.22 7.89 6.77
N THR A 104 0.66 7.79 8.02
CA THR A 104 -0.26 7.72 9.17
C THR A 104 -1.10 8.99 9.31
N GLU A 105 -0.51 10.17 9.12
CA GLU A 105 -1.25 11.44 9.12
C GLU A 105 -2.30 11.51 8.00
N VAL A 106 -1.97 10.99 6.80
CA VAL A 106 -2.92 10.87 5.68
C VAL A 106 -4.10 9.97 6.04
N LEU A 107 -3.84 8.81 6.63
CA LEU A 107 -4.92 7.92 7.08
C LEU A 107 -5.81 8.58 8.13
N MET A 108 -5.23 9.33 9.07
CA MET A 108 -6.01 10.10 10.04
C MET A 108 -6.90 11.14 9.36
N ALA A 109 -6.36 11.88 8.38
CA ALA A 109 -7.13 12.86 7.61
C ALA A 109 -8.28 12.20 6.83
N LEU A 110 -8.04 11.03 6.23
CA LEU A 110 -9.06 10.28 5.49
C LEU A 110 -10.16 9.75 6.42
N ARG A 111 -9.80 9.21 7.58
CA ARG A 111 -10.77 8.74 8.59
C ARG A 111 -11.68 9.86 9.09
N GLU A 112 -11.18 11.09 9.12
CA GLU A 112 -11.94 12.28 9.55
C GLU A 112 -12.62 13.04 8.40
N ASP A 113 -12.70 12.47 7.20
CA ASP A 113 -13.26 13.12 5.99
C ASP A 113 -12.58 14.47 5.62
N ALA A 114 -11.34 14.68 6.04
CA ALA A 114 -10.56 15.88 5.74
C ALA A 114 -9.98 15.80 4.31
N LYS A 115 -10.85 15.91 3.30
CA LYS A 115 -10.53 15.58 1.89
C LYS A 115 -9.40 16.42 1.28
N VAL A 116 -9.36 17.72 1.56
CA VAL A 116 -8.31 18.62 1.03
C VAL A 116 -6.94 18.23 1.61
N LEU A 117 -6.88 18.01 2.93
CA LEU A 117 -5.66 17.56 3.61
C LEU A 117 -5.23 16.16 3.15
N SER A 118 -6.19 15.27 2.90
CA SER A 118 -5.94 13.94 2.37
C SER A 118 -5.28 14.01 0.99
N GLY A 119 -5.79 14.85 0.08
CA GLY A 119 -5.20 15.06 -1.24
C GLY A 119 -3.77 15.62 -1.19
N LEU A 120 -3.54 16.61 -0.32
CA LEU A 120 -2.22 17.18 -0.09
C LEU A 120 -1.25 16.15 0.51
N GLY A 121 -1.72 15.42 1.53
CA GLY A 121 -0.91 14.45 2.23
C GLY A 121 -0.54 13.25 1.36
N LEU A 122 -1.43 12.77 0.48
CA LEU A 122 -1.10 11.71 -0.49
C LEU A 122 0.05 12.10 -1.41
N ARG A 123 0.07 13.35 -1.90
CA ARG A 123 1.21 13.90 -2.64
C ARG A 123 2.45 13.97 -1.77
N ALA A 124 2.32 14.45 -0.53
CA ALA A 124 3.43 14.52 0.42
C ALA A 124 4.03 13.14 0.72
N THR A 125 3.22 12.07 0.73
CA THR A 125 3.71 10.69 0.86
C THR A 125 4.58 10.30 -0.32
N VAL A 126 4.19 10.63 -1.56
CA VAL A 126 5.03 10.39 -2.74
C VAL A 126 6.35 11.17 -2.65
N GLU A 127 6.30 12.43 -2.19
CA GLU A 127 7.50 13.24 -1.95
C GLU A 127 8.39 12.64 -0.86
N ALA A 128 7.80 12.10 0.21
CA ALA A 128 8.51 11.44 1.31
C ALA A 128 9.26 10.19 0.82
N VAL A 129 8.62 9.36 -0.01
CA VAL A 129 9.27 8.20 -0.64
C VAL A 129 10.44 8.65 -1.53
N CYS A 130 10.23 9.70 -2.34
CA CYS A 130 11.32 10.24 -3.15
C CYS A 130 12.47 10.80 -2.29
N ASN A 131 12.18 11.36 -1.12
CA ASN A 131 13.17 11.94 -0.21
C ASN A 131 14.01 10.84 0.44
N ASP A 132 13.36 9.79 0.91
CA ASP A 132 14.01 8.63 1.53
C ASP A 132 14.96 7.92 0.55
N LEU A 133 14.51 7.70 -0.68
CA LEU A 133 15.32 7.13 -1.76
C LEU A 133 16.39 8.08 -2.31
N GLY A 134 16.47 9.33 -1.81
CA GLY A 134 17.46 10.31 -2.25
C GLY A 134 17.31 10.74 -3.72
N ILE A 135 16.10 10.66 -4.31
CA ILE A 135 15.88 10.96 -5.72
C ILE A 135 15.99 12.47 -5.99
N PRO A 136 17.00 12.92 -6.78
CA PRO A 136 17.27 14.33 -6.96
C PRO A 136 16.30 14.96 -7.99
N GLY A 137 15.75 16.14 -7.69
CA GLY A 137 14.95 16.89 -8.65
C GLY A 137 14.31 18.11 -8.02
N ARG A 138 14.13 19.18 -8.82
CA ARG A 138 13.51 20.43 -8.35
C ARG A 138 11.99 20.34 -8.20
N SER A 139 11.34 19.51 -9.00
CA SER A 139 9.89 19.31 -8.98
C SER A 139 9.55 17.85 -8.76
N LEU A 140 8.39 17.59 -8.16
CA LEU A 140 7.89 16.22 -7.97
C LEU A 140 7.73 15.46 -9.30
N GLU A 141 7.40 16.17 -10.38
CA GLU A 141 7.37 15.61 -11.74
C GLU A 141 8.68 14.91 -12.12
N VAL A 142 9.80 15.64 -12.00
CA VAL A 142 11.13 15.12 -12.36
C VAL A 142 11.49 13.93 -11.48
N ARG A 143 11.09 13.96 -10.20
CA ARG A 143 11.39 12.91 -9.24
C ARG A 143 10.60 11.63 -9.52
N ILE A 144 9.31 11.75 -9.84
CA ILE A 144 8.48 10.61 -10.26
C ILE A 144 9.06 9.96 -11.52
N ASN A 145 9.44 10.75 -12.52
CA ASN A 145 10.05 10.21 -13.74
C ASN A 145 11.37 9.49 -13.43
N LYS A 146 12.17 10.03 -12.51
CA LYS A 146 13.42 9.40 -12.07
C LYS A 146 13.22 8.10 -11.30
N LEU A 147 12.15 7.99 -10.50
CA LEU A 147 11.78 6.73 -9.85
C LEU A 147 11.57 5.62 -10.89
N ALA A 148 10.88 5.92 -11.99
CA ALA A 148 10.66 4.96 -13.06
C ALA A 148 11.96 4.61 -13.80
N THR A 149 12.80 5.60 -14.12
CA THR A 149 14.08 5.33 -14.81
C THR A 149 15.07 4.57 -13.95
N ALA A 150 15.01 4.73 -12.63
CA ALA A 150 15.84 3.99 -11.68
C ALA A 150 15.32 2.57 -11.41
N GLY A 151 14.16 2.20 -11.96
CA GLY A 151 13.60 0.85 -11.85
C GLY A 151 12.83 0.57 -10.56
N TYR A 152 12.58 1.58 -9.71
CA TYR A 152 11.78 1.40 -8.49
C TYR A 152 10.29 1.18 -8.79
N ILE A 153 9.80 1.71 -9.91
CA ILE A 153 8.40 1.61 -10.34
C ILE A 153 8.31 1.46 -11.87
N SER A 154 7.16 0.98 -12.34
CA SER A 154 6.88 0.91 -13.77
C SER A 154 6.54 2.30 -14.35
N LYS A 155 6.60 2.44 -15.68
CA LYS A 155 6.16 3.66 -16.38
C LYS A 155 4.68 3.96 -16.13
N ASN A 156 3.84 2.92 -16.10
CA ASN A 156 2.41 3.05 -15.84
C ASN A 156 2.15 3.57 -14.42
N ASP A 157 2.96 3.17 -13.44
CA ASP A 157 2.84 3.68 -12.08
C ASP A 157 3.28 5.14 -11.97
N ALA A 158 4.31 5.55 -12.73
CA ALA A 158 4.68 6.96 -12.81
C ALA A 158 3.54 7.83 -13.38
N GLU A 159 2.83 7.37 -14.41
CA GLU A 159 1.65 8.08 -14.93
C GLU A 159 0.54 8.22 -13.89
N ARG A 160 0.28 7.15 -13.12
CA ARG A 160 -0.69 7.17 -12.01
C ARG A 160 -0.28 8.14 -10.90
N LEU A 161 1.00 8.18 -10.54
CA LEU A 161 1.55 9.12 -9.55
C LEU A 161 1.47 10.57 -10.03
N HIS A 162 1.59 10.83 -11.33
CA HIS A 162 1.32 12.17 -11.87
C HIS A 162 -0.14 12.57 -11.65
N GLY A 163 -1.09 11.65 -11.75
CA GLY A 163 -2.49 11.89 -11.36
C GLY A 163 -2.62 12.39 -9.91
N ILE A 164 -1.91 11.76 -8.97
CA ILE A 164 -1.89 12.18 -7.56
C ILE A 164 -1.22 13.54 -7.39
N ARG A 165 -0.13 13.80 -8.13
CA ARG A 165 0.55 15.11 -8.15
C ARG A 165 -0.41 16.23 -8.55
N PHE A 166 -1.19 16.02 -9.63
CA PHE A 166 -2.18 16.99 -10.10
C PHE A 166 -3.30 17.18 -9.07
N MET A 167 -3.87 16.09 -8.56
CA MET A 167 -4.89 16.15 -7.51
C MET A 167 -4.41 16.92 -6.27
N GLY A 168 -3.18 16.67 -5.82
CA GLY A 168 -2.59 17.39 -4.69
C GLY A 168 -2.31 18.86 -4.98
N ASN A 169 -1.91 19.22 -6.20
CA ASN A 169 -1.79 20.62 -6.63
C ASN A 169 -3.14 21.33 -6.58
N ASP A 170 -4.18 20.72 -7.14
CA ASP A 170 -5.53 21.30 -7.17
C ASP A 170 -6.08 21.46 -5.75
N ALA A 171 -5.82 20.52 -4.86
CA ALA A 171 -6.19 20.62 -3.45
C ALA A 171 -5.43 21.77 -2.73
N ALA A 172 -4.15 21.97 -3.04
CA ALA A 172 -3.31 22.97 -2.39
C ALA A 172 -3.56 24.40 -2.89
N HIS A 173 -3.71 24.57 -4.22
CA HIS A 173 -3.77 25.89 -4.86
C HIS A 173 -5.20 26.35 -5.11
N ASP A 174 -6.07 25.45 -5.57
CA ASP A 174 -7.46 25.78 -5.90
C ASP A 174 -8.43 25.46 -4.75
N ILE A 175 -7.94 24.85 -3.67
CA ILE A 175 -8.73 24.39 -2.51
C ILE A 175 -9.91 23.50 -2.98
N LYS A 176 -9.70 22.77 -4.08
CA LYS A 176 -10.71 21.89 -4.64
C LYS A 176 -10.81 20.63 -3.80
N LYS A 177 -12.00 20.37 -3.26
CA LYS A 177 -12.34 19.14 -2.52
C LYS A 177 -12.26 17.93 -3.48
N PRO A 178 -11.31 17.00 -3.31
CA PRO A 178 -11.27 15.80 -4.13
C PRO A 178 -12.50 14.92 -3.89
N LYS A 179 -12.90 14.14 -4.89
CA LYS A 179 -13.98 13.14 -4.75
C LYS A 179 -13.49 11.94 -3.94
N ASP A 180 -14.40 11.30 -3.20
CA ASP A 180 -14.06 10.14 -2.35
C ASP A 180 -13.48 8.97 -3.15
N ALA A 181 -14.09 8.69 -4.31
CA ALA A 181 -13.57 7.68 -5.23
C ALA A 181 -12.14 7.99 -5.68
N SER A 182 -11.81 9.27 -5.93
CA SER A 182 -10.47 9.68 -6.33
C SER A 182 -9.46 9.53 -5.19
N LEU A 183 -9.84 9.88 -3.95
CA LEU A 183 -8.98 9.69 -2.77
C LEU A 183 -8.73 8.22 -2.47
N SER A 184 -9.77 7.37 -2.58
CA SER A 184 -9.65 5.93 -2.38
C SER A 184 -8.68 5.30 -3.40
N VAL A 185 -8.82 5.63 -4.69
CA VAL A 185 -7.91 5.15 -5.74
C VAL A 185 -6.50 5.68 -5.53
N ALA A 186 -6.35 6.97 -5.18
CA ALA A 186 -5.06 7.57 -4.91
C ALA A 186 -4.34 6.93 -3.71
N LEU A 187 -5.06 6.62 -2.64
CA LEU A 187 -4.53 5.88 -1.49
C LEU A 187 -3.98 4.51 -1.91
N GLN A 188 -4.75 3.75 -2.68
CA GLN A 188 -4.30 2.43 -3.18
C GLN A 188 -3.04 2.52 -4.04
N ILE A 189 -2.93 3.55 -4.90
CA ILE A 189 -1.73 3.77 -5.73
C ILE A 189 -0.52 4.11 -4.84
N VAL A 190 -0.69 4.97 -3.84
CA VAL A 190 0.39 5.32 -2.90
C VAL A 190 0.83 4.12 -2.08
N GLU A 191 -0.11 3.29 -1.62
CA GLU A 191 0.20 2.07 -0.88
C GLU A 191 0.89 1.04 -1.76
N HIS A 192 0.49 0.92 -3.02
CA HIS A 192 1.20 0.09 -3.98
C HIS A 192 2.64 0.57 -4.18
N LEU A 193 2.88 1.89 -4.29
CA LEU A 193 4.22 2.46 -4.34
C LEU A 193 5.03 2.07 -3.09
N ILE A 194 4.47 2.27 -1.89
CA ILE A 194 5.14 1.94 -0.63
C ILE A 194 5.45 0.43 -0.55
N ALA A 195 4.48 -0.42 -0.89
CA ALA A 195 4.64 -1.86 -0.86
C ALA A 195 5.72 -2.33 -1.83
N SER A 196 5.72 -1.84 -3.07
CA SER A 196 6.71 -2.18 -4.08
C SER A 196 8.12 -1.76 -3.68
N VAL A 197 8.27 -0.56 -3.11
CA VAL A 197 9.60 -0.03 -2.76
C VAL A 197 10.18 -0.67 -1.48
N TYR A 198 9.36 -0.88 -0.44
CA TYR A 198 9.88 -1.24 0.89
C TYR A 198 9.52 -2.64 1.37
N ILE A 199 8.36 -3.18 0.97
CA ILE A 199 7.80 -4.40 1.57
C ILE A 199 8.09 -5.62 0.71
N LEU A 200 7.82 -5.54 -0.60
CA LEU A 200 7.96 -6.67 -1.52
C LEU A 200 9.41 -7.11 -1.67
N GLU A 201 10.37 -6.18 -1.77
CA GLU A 201 11.80 -6.49 -1.83
C GLU A 201 12.26 -7.31 -0.61
N LYS A 202 11.84 -6.90 0.60
CA LYS A 202 12.16 -7.63 1.84
C LYS A 202 11.52 -9.02 1.85
N LYS A 203 10.23 -9.12 1.50
CA LYS A 203 9.51 -10.41 1.48
C LYS A 203 10.05 -11.37 0.42
N ALA A 204 10.48 -10.86 -0.74
CA ALA A 204 11.04 -11.66 -1.81
C ALA A 204 12.40 -12.26 -1.43
N SER A 205 13.29 -11.45 -0.85
CA SER A 205 14.65 -11.86 -0.48
C SER A 205 14.73 -13.06 0.48
N GLY A 206 13.69 -13.30 1.28
CA GLY A 206 13.63 -14.42 2.23
C GLY A 206 12.82 -15.64 1.77
N ASN A 207 12.02 -15.54 0.71
CA ASN A 207 11.01 -16.56 0.37
C ASN A 207 11.06 -17.05 -1.09
N ILE A 208 11.79 -16.38 -1.97
CA ILE A 208 11.82 -16.71 -3.41
C ILE A 208 13.26 -16.79 -3.87
N GLU A 209 13.63 -17.88 -4.56
CA GLU A 209 14.90 -18.01 -5.26
C GLU A 209 14.93 -17.01 -6.43
N SER A 210 15.59 -15.86 -6.23
CA SER A 210 15.78 -14.86 -7.28
C SER A 210 17.11 -15.05 -8.01
N ALA A 211 17.13 -14.86 -9.32
CA ALA A 211 18.38 -14.78 -10.08
C ALA A 211 19.23 -13.60 -9.55
N ILE A 212 20.51 -13.86 -9.29
CA ILE A 212 21.43 -12.85 -8.76
C ILE A 212 21.64 -11.78 -9.84
N SER A 213 21.09 -10.59 -9.61
CA SER A 213 21.15 -9.47 -10.56
C SER A 213 22.31 -8.50 -10.27
N LYS A 214 22.85 -8.53 -9.05
CA LYS A 214 23.94 -7.66 -8.59
C LYS A 214 25.27 -8.42 -8.53
N TYR A 215 26.33 -7.81 -9.06
CA TYR A 215 27.67 -8.40 -9.06
C TYR A 215 28.23 -8.64 -7.65
N GLU A 216 28.02 -7.72 -6.70
CA GLU A 216 28.52 -7.87 -5.32
C GLU A 216 27.90 -9.09 -4.62
N SER A 217 26.58 -9.24 -4.70
CA SER A 217 25.87 -10.41 -4.15
C SER A 217 26.32 -11.71 -4.83
N PHE A 218 26.65 -11.67 -6.13
CA PHE A 218 27.24 -12.81 -6.82
C PHE A 218 28.62 -13.14 -6.26
N LYS A 219 29.44 -12.13 -6.00
CA LYS A 219 30.80 -12.27 -5.48
C LYS A 219 30.80 -12.90 -4.09
N GLU A 220 29.90 -12.46 -3.21
CA GLU A 220 29.74 -12.99 -1.84
C GLU A 220 29.35 -14.48 -1.87
N ILE A 221 28.33 -14.84 -2.64
CA ILE A 221 27.89 -16.23 -2.80
C ILE A 221 28.99 -17.08 -3.44
N LEU A 222 29.69 -16.53 -4.43
CA LEU A 222 30.80 -17.22 -5.08
C LEU A 222 31.95 -17.47 -4.10
N SER A 223 32.32 -16.49 -3.27
CA SER A 223 33.35 -16.68 -2.24
C SER A 223 32.93 -17.70 -1.20
N GLU A 224 31.69 -17.65 -0.70
CA GLU A 224 31.17 -18.62 0.26
C GLU A 224 31.19 -20.04 -0.30
N LYS A 225 30.86 -20.21 -1.58
CA LYS A 225 30.88 -21.51 -2.24
C LYS A 225 32.27 -21.98 -2.62
N LEU A 226 33.25 -21.09 -2.78
CA LEU A 226 34.63 -21.44 -3.10
C LEU A 226 35.47 -21.77 -1.86
N ASP A 227 35.06 -21.36 -0.66
CA ASP A 227 35.75 -21.69 0.59
C ASP A 227 35.83 -23.21 0.85
N ASP A 228 34.91 -23.99 0.28
CA ASP A 228 34.88 -25.46 0.38
C ASP A 228 35.78 -26.17 -0.66
N PHE A 229 36.46 -25.43 -1.56
CA PHE A 229 37.25 -26.00 -2.65
C PHE A 229 38.75 -25.91 -2.39
N GLU A 230 39.48 -26.98 -2.70
CA GLU A 230 40.93 -26.97 -2.60
C GLU A 230 41.58 -26.36 -3.86
N VAL A 231 42.79 -25.82 -3.68
CA VAL A 231 43.56 -25.24 -4.79
C VAL A 231 43.91 -26.33 -5.80
N GLY A 232 43.28 -26.30 -6.96
CA GLY A 232 43.48 -27.27 -8.04
C GLY A 232 42.23 -28.06 -8.44
N ASP A 233 41.10 -27.86 -7.76
CA ASP A 233 39.84 -28.46 -8.15
C ASP A 233 39.31 -27.89 -9.47
N GLU A 234 39.17 -28.75 -10.48
CA GLU A 234 38.54 -28.42 -11.76
C GLU A 234 37.10 -28.92 -11.79
N TYR A 235 36.13 -28.02 -11.93
CA TYR A 235 34.71 -28.38 -12.01
C TYR A 235 34.18 -28.28 -13.46
N PRO A 236 33.81 -29.39 -14.12
CA PRO A 236 33.34 -29.36 -15.48
C PRO A 236 31.93 -28.77 -15.59
N ILE A 237 31.80 -27.69 -16.37
CA ILE A 237 30.57 -26.90 -16.60
C ILE A 237 29.40 -27.77 -17.09
N ALA A 238 29.68 -28.90 -17.75
CA ALA A 238 28.67 -29.80 -18.31
C ALA A 238 27.80 -30.53 -17.27
N LYS A 239 28.18 -30.56 -15.98
CA LYS A 239 27.44 -31.28 -14.93
C LYS A 239 26.31 -30.47 -14.27
N GLN A 240 26.17 -29.17 -14.53
CA GLN A 240 25.07 -28.39 -13.96
C GLN A 240 23.87 -28.31 -14.91
N ARG A 241 22.81 -29.06 -14.61
CA ARG A 241 21.53 -29.06 -15.35
C ARG A 241 20.70 -27.78 -15.19
N THR A 242 21.15 -26.82 -14.36
CA THR A 242 20.40 -25.61 -14.00
C THR A 242 21.18 -24.31 -14.22
N VAL A 243 22.23 -24.31 -15.07
CA VAL A 243 22.87 -23.05 -15.48
C VAL A 243 22.43 -22.63 -16.86
N SER A 244 21.13 -22.35 -16.99
CA SER A 244 20.62 -21.59 -18.13
C SER A 244 20.76 -20.07 -17.94
N GLY A 245 21.18 -19.59 -16.76
CA GLY A 245 21.20 -18.15 -16.46
C GLY A 245 22.57 -17.49 -16.23
N LEU A 246 23.63 -18.22 -15.87
CA LEU A 246 24.84 -17.59 -15.31
C LEU A 246 26.19 -17.97 -15.96
N ALA A 247 26.27 -19.03 -16.78
CA ALA A 247 27.56 -19.54 -17.25
C ALA A 247 27.99 -19.08 -18.66
N SER A 248 27.11 -18.58 -19.52
CA SER A 248 27.54 -18.23 -20.89
C SER A 248 28.30 -16.90 -21.00
N CYS A 249 28.20 -16.01 -19.99
CA CYS A 249 28.83 -14.69 -20.06
C CYS A 249 30.16 -14.53 -19.31
N LEU A 250 30.50 -15.35 -18.32
CA LEU A 250 31.52 -14.94 -17.33
C LEU A 250 32.86 -15.68 -17.32
N ILE A 251 33.06 -16.78 -18.05
CA ILE A 251 34.38 -17.46 -18.12
C ILE A 251 35.07 -17.20 -19.47
N ARG A 252 34.92 -15.99 -20.01
CA ARG A 252 35.81 -15.48 -21.07
C ARG A 252 36.40 -14.11 -20.77
N ALA A 253 35.99 -13.47 -19.67
CA ALA A 253 36.47 -12.15 -19.27
C ALA A 253 37.56 -12.18 -18.18
N MET A 254 37.80 -13.33 -17.53
CA MET A 254 38.82 -13.45 -16.46
C MET A 254 40.21 -13.89 -16.93
N LEU A 255 40.45 -13.99 -18.25
CA LEU A 255 41.75 -14.41 -18.80
C LEU A 255 42.42 -13.42 -19.77
N ASP A 256 41.92 -12.18 -19.90
CA ASP A 256 42.62 -11.18 -20.71
C ASP A 256 42.62 -9.78 -20.07
N PRO A 257 43.78 -9.25 -19.61
CA PRO A 257 43.92 -7.92 -19.01
C PRO A 257 43.64 -6.72 -19.96
N TRP A 258 43.10 -6.93 -21.16
CA TRP A 258 43.07 -5.92 -22.23
C TRP A 258 41.68 -5.45 -22.69
N LEU A 259 40.58 -5.90 -22.07
CA LEU A 259 39.21 -5.50 -22.44
C LEU A 259 38.50 -4.61 -21.41
N ALA A 260 39.26 -4.02 -20.48
CA ALA A 260 38.76 -3.03 -19.54
C ALA A 260 38.59 -1.63 -20.16
N ARG A 261 37.94 -1.52 -21.33
CA ARG A 261 37.45 -0.24 -21.87
C ARG A 261 36.14 -0.45 -22.62
N SER A 262 35.15 0.32 -22.18
CA SER A 262 33.82 0.53 -22.75
C SER A 262 32.97 -0.73 -22.96
N ASP A 263 31.97 -0.93 -22.11
CA ASP A 263 30.58 -0.71 -22.55
C ASP A 263 29.59 -0.84 -21.40
N SER A 264 28.99 0.30 -21.07
CA SER A 264 27.77 0.44 -20.30
C SER A 264 26.60 0.00 -21.17
N ASN A 265 26.12 -1.23 -21.02
CA ASN A 265 24.72 -1.64 -21.28
C ASN A 265 24.55 -3.15 -21.06
N PHE A 266 24.01 -3.54 -19.91
CA PHE A 266 23.46 -4.87 -19.69
C PHE A 266 21.93 -4.76 -19.85
N SER A 267 21.44 -4.88 -21.09
CA SER A 267 20.00 -4.87 -21.39
C SER A 267 19.43 -6.29 -21.26
N ALA A 268 18.38 -6.43 -20.44
CA ALA A 268 17.66 -7.67 -20.21
C ALA A 268 17.09 -8.27 -21.51
N LEU A 269 17.39 -9.55 -21.78
CA LEU A 269 16.81 -10.33 -22.88
C LEU A 269 15.53 -11.02 -22.40
N SER A 270 14.40 -10.64 -23.00
CA SER A 270 13.10 -11.30 -22.85
C SER A 270 13.08 -12.62 -23.63
N ILE A 271 12.51 -13.66 -23.02
CA ILE A 271 12.45 -15.01 -23.58
C ILE A 271 11.21 -15.13 -24.48
N THR A 272 11.39 -15.31 -25.79
CA THR A 272 10.36 -15.88 -26.68
C THR A 272 10.62 -17.37 -26.88
N SER A 273 9.59 -18.20 -26.65
CA SER A 273 9.69 -19.67 -26.74
C SER A 273 9.92 -20.15 -28.18
N PRO A 274 10.72 -21.20 -28.44
CA PRO A 274 10.84 -21.77 -29.78
C PRO A 274 9.61 -22.61 -30.14
N ARG A 275 8.96 -22.29 -31.26
CA ARG A 275 8.04 -23.18 -31.97
C ARG A 275 8.80 -24.43 -32.43
N ALA A 276 8.25 -25.60 -32.11
CA ALA A 276 8.71 -26.87 -32.67
C ALA A 276 8.41 -26.91 -34.18
N VAL A 277 9.45 -27.18 -34.97
CA VAL A 277 9.33 -27.65 -36.37
C VAL A 277 9.98 -29.01 -36.42
N THR A 278 9.15 -30.05 -36.49
CA THR A 278 9.53 -31.43 -36.78
C THR A 278 9.78 -31.61 -38.27
N ARG A 279 10.86 -32.31 -38.61
CA ARG A 279 11.03 -33.00 -39.90
C ARG A 279 10.09 -34.20 -39.96
#